data_AF-A0A317JFK7-F1
#
_entry.id   AF-A0A317JFK7-F1
#
_cell.length_a   1.000
_cell.length_b   1.000
_cell.length_c   1.000
_cell.angle_alpha   90.00
_cell.angle_beta   90.00
_cell.angle_gamma   90.00
#
_symmetry.space_group_name_H-M   'P 1'
#
loop_
_entity.id
_entity.type
_entity.pdbx_description
1 polymer ?
#
loop_
_entity_poly.entity_id
_entity_poly.type
_entity_poly.pdbx_seq_one_letter_code
_entity_poly.pdbx_strand_id
1 'polypeptide(L)'
;HQRCRTSLLFAGRVARAEQRLKRLLSAFRAQDWQACFELVWAEFWDMHALFETSEPSFGYLRPQTLTVLAAVKEFWRDHHDGPLATLDAGPNVHLLWRADQEKLKVLFTDQTKELNMSCLHIRGDEQGRNEKKI
;
A
#
# COMPACT_ATOMS: atom_id res chain seq x y z
N HIS A 1 -12.44 -11.02 6.17
CA HIS A 1 -12.77 -11.57 7.50
C HIS A 1 -14.29 -11.55 7.69
N GLN A 2 -14.91 -12.58 8.30
CA GLN A 2 -16.38 -12.66 8.40
C GLN A 2 -16.99 -11.49 9.21
N ARG A 3 -16.29 -11.02 10.24
CA ARG A 3 -16.74 -9.87 11.06
C ARG A 3 -16.85 -8.56 10.28
N CYS A 4 -16.14 -8.36 9.16
CA CYS A 4 -16.29 -7.13 8.38
C CYS A 4 -17.73 -6.91 7.90
N ARG A 5 -18.53 -7.99 7.77
CA ARG A 5 -19.93 -7.93 7.32
C ARG A 5 -20.86 -7.24 8.31
N THR A 6 -20.47 -7.11 9.59
CA THR A 6 -21.28 -6.42 10.60
C THR A 6 -21.05 -4.90 10.60
N SER A 7 -20.02 -4.41 9.91
CA SER A 7 -19.83 -2.96 9.71
C SER A 7 -20.88 -2.38 8.76
N LEU A 8 -21.46 -1.24 9.13
CA LEU A 8 -22.34 -0.47 8.23
C LEU A 8 -21.62 -0.02 6.96
N LEU A 9 -20.29 0.15 7.00
CA LEU A 9 -19.47 0.52 5.84
C LEU A 9 -19.29 -0.65 4.86
N PHE A 10 -19.68 -1.88 5.23
CA PHE A 10 -19.62 -3.05 4.35
C PHE A 10 -20.59 -2.90 3.17
N ALA A 11 -21.71 -2.19 3.37
CA ALA A 11 -22.60 -1.84 2.28
C ALA A 11 -21.84 -1.09 1.17
N GLY A 12 -21.95 -1.58 -0.07
CA GLY A 12 -21.24 -1.02 -1.22
C GLY A 12 -19.73 -1.30 -1.26
N ARG A 13 -19.15 -2.00 -0.28
CA ARG A 13 -17.69 -2.29 -0.26
C ARG A 13 -17.22 -3.01 -1.52
N VAL A 14 -17.97 -4.02 -1.98
CA VAL A 14 -17.63 -4.81 -3.18
C VAL A 14 -17.57 -3.90 -4.42
N ALA A 15 -18.60 -3.08 -4.63
CA ALA A 15 -18.64 -2.13 -5.74
C ALA A 15 -17.50 -1.10 -5.67
N ARG A 16 -17.18 -0.58 -4.47
CA ARG A 16 -16.01 0.31 -4.28
C ARG A 16 -14.70 -0.39 -4.65
N ALA A 17 -14.53 -1.65 -4.25
CA ALA A 17 -13.35 -2.45 -4.58
C ALA A 17 -13.18 -2.61 -6.09
N GLU A 18 -14.25 -3.04 -6.78
CA GLU A 18 -14.26 -3.25 -8.23
C GLU A 18 -13.99 -1.95 -8.99
N GLN A 19 -14.59 -0.84 -8.54
CA GLN A 19 -14.34 0.48 -9.12
C GLN A 19 -12.89 0.91 -8.93
N ARG A 20 -12.31 0.75 -7.73
CA ARG A 20 -10.89 1.08 -7.49
C ARG A 20 -9.97 0.19 -8.31
N LEU A 21 -10.26 -1.12 -8.42
CA LEU A 21 -9.48 -2.03 -9.27
C LEU A 21 -9.50 -1.59 -10.74
N LYS A 22 -10.66 -1.26 -11.30
CA LYS A 22 -10.78 -0.76 -12.67
C LYS A 22 -9.95 0.51 -12.88
N ARG A 23 -10.01 1.44 -11.93
CA ARG A 23 -9.23 2.69 -11.97
C ARG A 23 -7.73 2.41 -11.84
N LEU A 24 -7.33 1.48 -10.98
CA LEU A 24 -5.94 1.13 -10.74
C LEU A 24 -5.32 0.49 -11.99
N LEU A 25 -6.04 -0.44 -12.63
CA LEU A 25 -5.61 -1.01 -13.92
C LEU A 25 -5.46 0.06 -15.01
N SER A 26 -6.34 1.07 -15.00
CA SER A 26 -6.26 2.19 -15.95
C SER A 26 -5.05 3.08 -15.65
N ALA A 27 -4.79 3.38 -14.37
CA ALA A 27 -3.62 4.15 -13.94
C ALA A 27 -2.30 3.44 -14.29
N PHE A 28 -2.21 2.11 -14.08
CA PHE A 28 -1.04 1.34 -14.52
C PHE A 28 -0.81 1.42 -16.04
N ARG A 29 -1.86 1.30 -16.85
CA ARG A 29 -1.74 1.44 -18.32
C ARG A 29 -1.32 2.84 -18.75
N ALA A 30 -1.75 3.87 -18.03
CA ALA A 30 -1.37 5.25 -18.26
C ALA A 30 0.00 5.62 -17.67
N GLN A 31 0.67 4.68 -16.97
CA GLN A 31 1.89 4.93 -16.19
C GLN A 31 1.73 6.07 -15.16
N ASP A 32 0.51 6.29 -14.67
CA ASP A 32 0.19 7.30 -13.67
C ASP A 32 0.41 6.73 -12.27
N TRP A 33 1.65 6.83 -11.80
CA TRP A 33 2.06 6.26 -10.52
C TRP A 33 1.43 6.99 -9.32
N GLN A 34 1.19 8.29 -9.43
CA GLN A 34 0.53 9.06 -8.39
C GLN A 34 -0.93 8.60 -8.22
N ALA A 35 -1.66 8.40 -9.32
CA ALA A 35 -3.00 7.83 -9.26
C ALA A 35 -2.99 6.41 -8.67
N CYS A 36 -1.98 5.59 -8.99
CA CYS A 36 -1.81 4.28 -8.36
C CYS A 36 -1.65 4.41 -6.84
N PHE A 37 -0.82 5.35 -6.37
CA PHE A 37 -0.62 5.60 -4.94
C PHE A 37 -1.93 5.97 -4.25
N GLU A 38 -2.66 6.95 -4.78
CA GLU A 38 -3.92 7.40 -4.19
C GLU A 38 -4.97 6.28 -4.12
N LEU A 39 -5.05 5.44 -5.15
CA LEU A 39 -6.00 4.32 -5.21
C LEU A 39 -5.65 3.21 -4.22
N VAL A 40 -4.38 2.78 -4.18
CA VAL A 40 -3.91 1.76 -3.24
C VAL A 40 -4.04 2.28 -1.81
N TRP A 41 -3.70 3.55 -1.58
CA TRP A 41 -3.82 4.21 -0.28
C TRP A 41 -5.26 4.22 0.22
N ALA A 42 -6.20 4.64 -0.62
CA ALA A 42 -7.61 4.67 -0.27
C ALA A 42 -8.19 3.27 -0.01
N GLU A 43 -7.73 2.25 -0.74
CA GLU A 43 -8.23 0.88 -0.64
C GLU A 43 -7.88 0.23 0.70
N PHE A 44 -6.63 0.34 1.18
CA PHE A 44 -6.27 -0.23 2.47
C PHE A 44 -6.99 0.49 3.62
N TRP A 45 -7.14 1.82 3.55
CA TRP A 45 -7.91 2.55 4.57
C TRP A 45 -9.39 2.15 4.61
N ASP A 46 -10.03 1.96 3.45
CA ASP A 46 -11.42 1.45 3.38
C ASP A 46 -11.52 0.06 4.02
N MET A 47 -10.56 -0.82 3.76
CA MET A 47 -10.51 -2.14 4.40
C MET A 47 -10.33 -2.04 5.93
N HIS A 48 -9.38 -1.23 6.42
CA HIS A 48 -9.14 -1.09 7.86
C HIS A 48 -10.31 -0.42 8.59
N ALA A 49 -11.01 0.51 7.94
CA ALA A 49 -12.23 1.11 8.50
C ALA A 49 -13.33 0.05 8.74
N LEU A 50 -13.43 -0.98 7.89
CA LEU A 50 -14.37 -2.10 8.11
C LEU A 50 -14.01 -2.93 9.35
N PHE A 51 -12.73 -3.05 9.69
CA PHE A 51 -12.32 -3.77 10.89
C PHE A 51 -12.74 -2.97 12.14
N GLU A 52 -12.39 -1.69 12.18
CA GLU A 52 -12.66 -0.81 13.34
C GLU A 52 -14.16 -0.58 13.58
N THR A 53 -14.97 -0.62 12.52
CA THR A 53 -16.43 -0.40 12.60
C THR A 53 -17.24 -1.69 12.57
N SER A 54 -16.59 -2.86 12.64
CA SER A 54 -17.30 -4.14 12.81
C SER A 54 -17.77 -4.33 14.24
N GLU A 55 -18.69 -5.27 14.44
CA GLU A 55 -19.21 -5.68 15.74
C GLU A 55 -18.94 -7.18 15.97
N PRO A 56 -18.16 -7.56 17.01
CA PRO A 56 -17.30 -6.68 17.83
C PRO A 56 -16.14 -6.11 17.01
N SER A 57 -15.72 -4.89 17.34
CA SER A 57 -14.65 -4.19 16.62
C SER A 57 -13.29 -4.81 16.88
N PHE A 58 -12.40 -4.67 15.89
CA PHE A 58 -11.00 -5.06 16.00
C PHE A 58 -10.15 -4.25 15.04
N GLY A 59 -8.87 -4.10 15.36
CA GLY A 59 -7.97 -3.22 14.64
C GLY A 59 -6.54 -3.74 14.57
N TYR A 60 -5.94 -3.65 13.39
CA TYR A 60 -4.53 -4.03 13.18
C TYR A 60 -3.58 -2.84 13.18
N LEU A 61 -4.08 -1.60 13.04
CA LEU A 61 -3.23 -0.42 13.07
C LEU A 61 -2.62 -0.27 14.47
N ARG A 62 -1.32 0.00 14.50
CA ARG A 62 -0.54 0.27 15.71
C ARG A 62 0.15 1.62 15.58
N PRO A 63 0.63 2.23 16.69
CA PRO A 63 1.32 3.52 16.62
C PRO A 63 2.46 3.53 15.59
N GLN A 64 3.28 2.47 15.54
CA GLN A 64 4.37 2.32 14.58
C GLN A 64 3.86 2.28 13.13
N THR A 65 2.73 1.58 12.89
CA THR A 65 2.08 1.57 11.59
C THR A 65 1.73 2.99 11.13
N LEU A 66 1.13 3.79 12.01
CA LEU A 66 0.74 5.16 11.70
C LEU A 66 1.95 6.06 11.44
N THR A 67 3.04 5.87 12.19
CA THR A 67 4.31 6.59 11.98
C THR A 67 4.86 6.35 10.57
N VAL A 68 4.83 5.11 10.08
CA VAL A 68 5.29 4.79 8.72
C VAL A 68 4.39 5.43 7.68
N LEU A 69 3.08 5.32 7.86
CA LEU A 69 2.11 5.89 6.94
C LEU A 69 2.25 7.42 6.86
N ALA A 70 2.54 8.08 7.97
CA ALA A 70 2.87 9.50 7.99
C ALA A 70 4.14 9.78 7.17
N ALA A 71 5.23 9.04 7.40
CA ALA A 71 6.48 9.19 6.66
C ALA A 71 6.30 8.98 5.15
N VAL A 72 5.51 7.98 4.73
CA VAL A 72 5.20 7.76 3.30
C VAL A 72 4.46 8.96 2.71
N LYS A 73 3.44 9.49 3.40
CA LYS A 73 2.71 10.68 2.93
C LYS A 73 3.60 11.91 2.81
N GLU A 74 4.45 12.15 3.80
CA GLU A 74 5.41 13.25 3.79
C GLU A 74 6.41 13.10 2.63
N PHE A 75 6.92 11.90 2.42
CA PHE A 75 7.83 11.61 1.32
C PHE A 75 7.19 11.94 -0.04
N TRP A 76 5.96 11.47 -0.27
CA TRP A 76 5.20 11.79 -1.49
C TRP A 76 4.93 13.28 -1.66
N ARG A 77 4.62 14.00 -0.56
CA ARG A 77 4.42 15.45 -0.60
C ARG A 77 5.68 16.18 -1.05
N ASP A 78 6.83 15.77 -0.53
CA ASP A 78 8.09 16.49 -0.70
C ASP A 78 8.77 16.15 -2.04
N HIS A 79 8.56 14.95 -2.58
CA HIS A 79 9.27 14.45 -3.77
C HIS A 79 8.36 14.31 -4.99
N HIS A 80 7.04 14.38 -4.82
CA HIS A 80 6.03 14.07 -5.85
C HIS A 80 6.19 12.68 -6.48
N ASP A 81 6.91 11.78 -5.81
CA ASP A 81 7.09 10.38 -6.18
C ASP A 81 7.44 9.57 -4.92
N GLY A 82 7.24 8.26 -4.96
CA GLY A 82 7.49 7.40 -3.80
C GLY A 82 6.93 6.00 -3.95
N PRO A 83 6.91 5.22 -2.84
CA PRO A 83 6.37 3.87 -2.87
C PRO A 83 4.84 3.87 -2.85
N LEU A 84 4.22 2.87 -3.46
CA LEU A 84 2.85 2.50 -3.07
C LEU A 84 2.90 1.88 -1.67
N ALA A 85 1.95 2.23 -0.82
CA ALA A 85 1.87 1.70 0.54
C ALA A 85 0.51 1.03 0.77
N THR A 86 0.54 -0.18 1.33
CA THR A 86 -0.67 -0.97 1.64
C THR A 86 -0.47 -1.80 2.91
N LEU A 87 -1.58 -2.28 3.45
CA LEU A 87 -1.65 -3.18 4.61
C LEU A 87 -2.68 -4.27 4.38
N ASP A 88 -2.38 -5.46 4.90
CA ASP A 88 -3.30 -6.58 4.99
C ASP A 88 -3.97 -6.63 6.38
N ALA A 89 -4.42 -7.81 6.81
CA ALA A 89 -4.93 -8.06 8.15
C ALA A 89 -3.80 -8.14 9.20
N GLY A 90 -2.98 -7.09 9.31
CA GLY A 90 -1.83 -7.02 10.21
C GLY A 90 -1.23 -5.61 10.34
N PRO A 91 -0.29 -5.39 11.28
CA PRO A 91 0.29 -4.08 11.55
C PRO A 91 1.39 -3.67 10.55
N ASN A 92 1.84 -4.61 9.71
CA ASN A 92 2.95 -4.41 8.80
C ASN A 92 2.54 -3.57 7.59
N VAL A 93 3.34 -2.55 7.28
CA VAL A 93 3.19 -1.75 6.06
C VAL A 93 4.05 -2.37 4.97
N HIS A 94 3.43 -2.64 3.82
CA HIS A 94 4.11 -3.09 2.62
C HIS A 94 4.37 -1.91 1.70
N LEU A 95 5.62 -1.74 1.29
CA LEU A 95 6.06 -0.69 0.37
C LEU A 95 6.46 -1.29 -0.97
N LEU A 96 5.84 -0.83 -2.04
CA LEU A 96 6.13 -1.25 -3.41
C LEU A 96 6.81 -0.10 -4.16
N TRP A 97 8.01 -0.38 -4.67
CA TRP A 97 8.82 0.57 -5.42
C TRP A 97 8.88 0.16 -6.88
N ARG A 98 8.88 1.14 -7.79
CA ARG A 98 9.25 0.89 -9.19
C ARG A 98 10.75 0.65 -9.31
N ALA A 99 11.17 -0.06 -10.35
CA ALA A 99 12.58 -0.37 -10.58
C ALA A 99 13.47 0.88 -10.77
N ASP A 100 12.91 1.99 -11.27
CA ASP A 100 13.62 3.26 -11.46
C ASP A 100 13.79 4.08 -10.17
N GLN A 101 13.18 3.65 -9.05
CA GLN A 101 13.14 4.42 -7.80
C GLN A 101 14.22 4.02 -6.78
N GLU A 102 15.26 3.28 -7.17
CA GLU A 102 16.27 2.78 -6.20
C GLU A 102 16.90 3.90 -5.37
N LYS A 103 17.17 5.07 -5.96
CA LYS A 103 17.70 6.24 -5.24
C LYS A 103 16.70 6.80 -4.21
N LEU A 104 15.41 6.87 -4.56
CA LEU A 104 14.36 7.33 -3.64
C LEU A 104 14.15 6.34 -2.50
N LYS A 105 14.25 5.04 -2.79
CA LYS A 105 14.18 3.99 -1.78
C LYS A 105 15.31 4.09 -0.75
N VAL A 106 16.54 4.33 -1.20
CA VAL A 106 17.68 4.58 -0.30
C VAL A 106 17.43 5.83 0.54
N LEU A 107 17.02 6.94 -0.10
CA LEU A 107 16.72 8.20 0.60
C LEU A 107 15.64 8.03 1.67
N PHE A 108 14.53 7.36 1.33
CA PHE A 108 13.45 7.07 2.28
C PHE A 108 13.94 6.17 3.42
N THR A 109 14.73 5.15 3.12
CA THR A 109 15.30 4.25 4.14
C THR A 109 16.21 5.02 5.10
N ASP A 110 17.03 5.93 4.59
CA ASP A 110 17.91 6.76 5.41
C ASP A 110 17.12 7.75 6.29
N GLN A 111 16.07 8.38 5.74
CA GLN A 111 15.17 9.26 6.50
C GLN A 111 14.38 8.52 7.58
N THR A 112 14.11 7.23 7.39
CA THR A 112 13.29 6.42 8.30
C THR A 112 14.09 5.46 9.17
N LYS A 113 15.43 5.49 9.11
CA LYS A 113 16.32 4.62 9.92
C LYS A 113 16.03 4.68 11.42
N GLU A 114 15.68 5.87 11.92
CA GLU A 114 15.38 6.09 13.35
C GLU A 114 14.01 5.53 13.76
N LEU A 115 13.15 5.15 12.81
CA LEU A 115 11.81 4.64 13.06
C LEU A 115 11.75 3.14 13.42
N ASN A 116 12.91 2.46 13.52
CA ASN A 116 13.05 1.03 13.85
C ASN A 116 12.14 0.11 13.00
N MET A 117 12.22 0.29 11.68
CA MET A 117 11.26 -0.29 10.74
C MET A 117 11.63 -1.68 10.24
N SER A 118 10.81 -2.69 10.57
CA SER A 118 10.80 -3.97 9.85
C SER A 118 9.94 -3.85 8.59
N CYS A 119 10.47 -3.26 7.52
CA CYS A 119 9.79 -3.23 6.21
C CYS A 119 10.00 -4.56 5.48
N LEU A 120 8.90 -5.27 5.16
CA LEU A 120 8.98 -6.49 4.34
C LEU A 120 9.18 -6.11 2.87
N HIS A 121 10.34 -6.48 2.33
CA HIS A 121 10.66 -6.41 0.89
C HIS A 121 9.74 -7.35 0.11
N ILE A 122 9.00 -6.82 -0.88
CA ILE A 122 8.45 -7.66 -1.96
C ILE A 122 9.37 -7.51 -3.16
N ARG A 123 9.87 -8.67 -3.63
CA ARG A 123 10.82 -8.82 -4.74
C ARG A 123 10.32 -8.12 -6.00
N GLY A 124 11.20 -7.36 -6.65
CA GLY A 124 11.03 -6.98 -8.06
C GLY A 124 11.27 -8.21 -8.95
N ASP A 125 10.47 -8.34 -10.00
CA ASP A 125 10.54 -9.42 -11.00
C ASP A 125 11.97 -9.68 -11.49
N GLU A 126 12.50 -10.87 -11.19
CA GLU A 126 13.58 -11.46 -11.97
C GLU A 126 12.97 -12.00 -13.28
N GLN A 127 12.90 -11.09 -14.25
CA GLN A 127 13.09 -11.29 -15.69
C GLN A 127 12.65 -12.65 -16.29
N GLY A 128 11.60 -12.57 -17.11
CA GLY A 128 11.63 -13.24 -18.40
C GLY A 128 12.85 -12.78 -19.20
N ARG A 129 13.91 -13.59 -19.20
CA ARG A 129 14.93 -13.62 -20.26
C ARG A 129 14.97 -15.02 -20.85
N ASN A 130 14.50 -15.07 -22.09
CA ASN A 130 14.59 -16.21 -22.99
C ASN A 130 16.07 -16.61 -23.25
N GLU A 131 16.22 -17.92 -23.50
CA GLU A 131 17.16 -18.55 -24.44
C GLU A 131 18.66 -18.75 -24.12
N LYS A 132 19.02 -20.05 -24.18
CA LYS A 132 20.24 -20.71 -24.70
C LYS A 132 21.39 -21.09 -23.74
N LYS A 133 21.84 -22.34 -23.99
CA LYS A 133 22.95 -23.16 -23.41
C LYS A 133 22.51 -23.90 -22.14
N ILE A 134 22.53 -25.23 -22.07
CA ILE A 134 23.39 -26.26 -22.69
C ILE A 134 22.53 -27.44 -23.15
#